data_AF-A0A2W5Z856-F1
#
_entry.id   AF-A0A2W5Z856-F1
#
_cell.length_a   1.000
_cell.length_b   1.000
_cell.length_c   1.000
_cell.angle_alpha   90.00
_cell.angle_beta   90.00
_cell.angle_gamma   90.00
#
_symmetry.space_group_name_H-M   'P 1'
#
loop_
_entity.id
_entity.type
_entity.pdbx_description
1 polymer ?
#
loop_
_entity_poly.entity_id
_entity_poly.type
_entity_poly.pdbx_seq_one_letter_code
_entity_poly.pdbx_strand_id
1 'polypeptide(L)' 'MFDLTSVDTTLVQLFGPNVFAISGRVRDALIAEHSGAAIECKDFAFVITGHTLDQVRERLGSAGAHRCGGRLLCGP' A
#
# COMPACT_ATOMS: atom_id res chain seq x y z
N MET A 1 -6.25 -0.47 15.77
CA MET A 1 -5.08 -1.11 15.13
C MET A 1 -5.52 -1.48 13.72
N PHE A 2 -5.02 -0.79 12.68
CA PHE A 2 -5.39 -1.12 11.31
C PHE A 2 -4.64 -2.40 10.92
N ASP A 3 -5.35 -3.38 10.35
CA ASP A 3 -4.70 -4.57 9.82
C ASP A 3 -4.05 -4.22 8.48
N LEU A 4 -2.76 -3.88 8.56
CA LEU A 4 -1.94 -3.39 7.46
C LEU A 4 -1.79 -4.44 6.33
N THR A 5 -2.02 -5.72 6.62
CA THR A 5 -2.02 -6.77 5.60
C THR A 5 -3.17 -6.62 4.61
N SER A 6 -4.29 -6.00 5.04
CA SER A 6 -5.47 -5.83 4.19
C SER A 6 -5.26 -4.82 3.06
N VAL A 7 -4.59 -3.69 3.33
CA VAL A 7 -4.33 -2.65 2.31
C VAL A 7 -3.35 -3.16 1.27
N ASP A 8 -2.28 -3.84 1.71
CA ASP A 8 -1.31 -4.46 0.82
C ASP A 8 -1.98 -5.50 -0.09
N THR A 9 -2.81 -6.36 0.50
CA THR A 9 -3.53 -7.41 -0.22
C THR A 9 -4.48 -6.81 -1.25
N THR A 10 -5.25 -5.78 -0.88
CA THR A 10 -6.18 -5.10 -1.80
C THR A 10 -5.45 -4.45 -2.97
N LEU A 11 -4.34 -3.74 -2.73
CA LEU A 11 -3.59 -3.12 -3.82
C LEU A 11 -3.00 -4.17 -4.76
N VAL A 12 -2.43 -5.25 -4.22
CA VAL A 12 -1.91 -6.37 -5.03
C VAL A 12 -3.03 -7.05 -5.82
N GLN A 13 -4.21 -7.25 -5.24
CA GLN A 13 -5.37 -7.81 -5.95
C GLN A 13 -5.85 -6.92 -7.10
N LEU A 14 -5.85 -5.59 -6.92
CA LEU A 14 -6.38 -4.65 -7.91
C LEU A 14 -5.45 -4.34 -9.07
N PHE A 15 -4.14 -4.35 -8.83
CA PHE A 15 -3.14 -3.86 -9.77
C PHE A 15 -2.04 -4.90 -10.07
N GLY A 16 -2.01 -6.02 -9.35
CA GLY A 16 -1.14 -7.16 -9.59
C GLY A 16 0.34 -6.77 -9.60
N PRO A 17 1.10 -7.12 -10.66
CA PRO A 17 2.54 -6.87 -10.74
C PRO A 17 2.91 -5.39 -10.89
N ASN A 18 1.92 -4.48 -10.95
CA ASN A 18 2.14 -3.06 -11.14
C ASN A 18 2.20 -2.26 -9.83
N VAL A 19 2.21 -2.92 -8.66
CA VAL A 19 2.30 -2.25 -7.34
C VAL A 19 3.67 -2.48 -6.75
N PHE A 20 4.31 -1.40 -6.33
CA PHE A 20 5.61 -1.43 -5.69
C PHE A 20 5.55 -0.67 -4.38
N ALA A 21 5.97 -1.33 -3.29
CA ALA A 21 6.27 -0.63 -2.05
C ALA A 21 7.52 0.24 -2.24
N ILE A 22 7.49 1.46 -1.72
CA ILE A 22 8.59 2.42 -1.84
C ILE A 22 8.86 3.12 -0.48
N SER A 23 9.89 3.97 -0.46
CA SER A 23 10.21 4.86 0.66
C SER A 23 10.62 4.12 1.94
N GLY A 24 10.24 4.65 3.11
CA GLY A 24 10.59 4.18 4.44
C GLY A 24 10.42 2.68 4.60
N ARG A 25 9.34 2.09 4.07
CA ARG A 25 9.10 0.65 4.14
C ARG A 25 10.24 -0.19 3.55
N VAL A 26 10.73 0.17 2.37
CA VAL A 26 11.81 -0.58 1.71
C VAL A 26 13.12 -0.38 2.45
N ARG A 27 13.43 0.87 2.82
CA ARG A 27 14.64 1.20 3.58
C ARG A 27 14.66 0.48 4.91
N ASP A 28 13.58 0.53 5.66
CA ASP A 28 13.49 -0.01 7.01
C ASP A 28 13.53 -1.56 6.97
N ALA A 29 12.95 -2.19 5.94
CA ALA A 29 13.10 -3.63 5.70
C ALA A 29 14.56 -4.04 5.42
N LEU A 30 15.26 -3.28 4.56
CA LEU A 30 16.68 -3.54 4.26
C LEU A 30 17.58 -3.33 5.49
N ILE A 31 17.31 -2.29 6.29
CA ILE A 31 18.04 -2.07 7.53
C ILE A 31 17.74 -3.18 8.53
N ALA A 32 16.49 -3.61 8.67
CA ALA A 32 16.14 -4.71 9.57
C ALA A 32 16.83 -6.03 9.18
N GLU A 33 16.91 -6.32 7.88
CA GLU A 33 17.65 -7.47 7.33
C GLU A 33 19.14 -7.42 7.69
N HIS A 34 19.77 -6.24 7.56
CA HIS A 34 21.21 -6.09 7.81
C HIS A 34 21.57 -5.93 9.30
N SER A 35 20.70 -5.32 10.09
CA SER A 35 20.95 -5.02 11.51
C SER A 35 20.41 -6.08 12.47
N GLY A 36 19.55 -6.98 12.00
CA GLY A 36 18.86 -7.99 12.81
C GLY A 36 17.83 -7.41 13.79
N ALA A 37 17.59 -6.09 13.76
CA ALA A 37 16.63 -5.40 14.62
C ALA A 37 15.39 -5.02 13.82
N ALA A 38 14.21 -5.35 14.36
CA ALA A 38 12.95 -4.90 13.78
C ALA A 38 12.83 -3.38 13.90
N ILE A 39 12.58 -2.71 12.77
CA ILE A 39 12.29 -1.27 12.74
C ILE A 39 10.78 -1.09 12.57
N GLU A 40 10.19 -0.32 13.47
CA GLU A 40 8.79 0.07 13.36
C GLU A 40 8.61 1.06 12.21
N CYS A 41 8.02 0.60 11.11
CA CYS A 41 7.77 1.42 9.94
C CYS A 41 6.58 2.36 10.20
N LYS A 42 6.82 3.68 10.13
CA LYS A 42 5.81 4.70 10.46
C LYS A 42 4.93 5.11 9.28
N ASP A 43 5.50 5.13 8.08
CA ASP A 43 4.83 5.59 6.86
C ASP A 43 4.95 4.55 5.74
N PHE A 44 3.83 4.31 5.04
CA PHE A 44 3.75 3.37 3.92
C PHE A 44 3.43 4.12 2.64
N ALA A 45 4.27 3.96 1.63
CA ALA A 45 4.09 4.55 0.32
C ALA A 45 4.16 3.46 -0.76
N PHE A 46 3.30 3.59 -1.76
CA PHE A 46 3.23 2.70 -2.90
C PHE A 46 3.27 3.50 -4.20
N VAL A 47 3.81 2.87 -5.23
CA VAL A 47 3.72 3.34 -6.61
C VAL A 47 2.93 2.31 -7.41
N ILE A 48 1.99 2.80 -8.22
CA ILE A 48 1.24 2.00 -9.19
C ILE A 48 1.70 2.43 -10.58
N THR A 49 2.20 1.48 -11.38
CA THR A 49 2.70 1.72 -12.74
C THR A 49 1.71 1.26 -13.80
N GLY A 50 1.87 1.72 -15.05
CA GLY A 50 1.07 1.25 -16.19
C GLY A 50 -0.41 1.65 -16.15
N HIS A 51 -0.80 2.54 -15.24
CA HIS A 51 -2.16 3.05 -15.10
C HIS A 51 -2.13 4.57 -14.97
N THR A 52 -3.13 5.24 -15.55
CA THR A 52 -3.35 6.66 -15.28
C THR A 52 -3.96 6.85 -13.90
N LEU A 53 -3.89 8.08 -13.37
CA LEU A 53 -4.49 8.40 -12.08
C LEU A 53 -6.01 8.12 -12.05
N ASP A 54 -6.70 8.36 -13.16
CA ASP A 54 -8.15 8.14 -13.24
C ASP A 54 -8.50 6.65 -13.25
N GLN A 55 -7.73 5.82 -13.96
CA GLN A 55 -7.88 4.35 -13.90
C GLN A 55 -7.64 3.81 -12.50
N VAL A 56 -6.63 4.36 -11.79
CA VAL A 56 -6.36 4.00 -10.39
C VAL A 56 -7.54 4.38 -9.51
N ARG A 57 -8.08 5.60 -9.65
CA ARG A 57 -9.24 6.08 -8.88
C ARG A 57 -10.49 5.24 -9.14
N GLU A 58 -10.76 4.91 -10.39
CA GLU A 58 -11.89 4.07 -10.79
C GLU A 58 -11.81 2.69 -10.12
N ARG A 59 -10.68 1.99 -10.28
CA ARG A 59 -10.50 0.65 -9.69
C ARG A 59 -10.59 0.65 -8.16
N LEU A 60 -9.98 1.65 -7.51
CA LEU A 60 -10.07 1.80 -6.06
C LEU A 60 -11.54 2.07 -5.64
N GLY A 61 -12.25 2.91 -6.39
CA GLY A 61 -13.66 3.21 -6.14
C GLY A 61 -14.56 1.98 -6.28
N SER A 62 -14.34 1.15 -7.31
CA SER A 62 -15.08 -0.09 -7.56
C SER A 62 -14.84 -1.16 -6.49
N ALA A 63 -13.69 -1.14 -5.82
CA ALA A 63 -13.35 -2.07 -4.75
C ALA A 63 -13.95 -1.70 -3.38
N GLY A 64 -14.79 -0.66 -3.32
CA GLY A 64 -15.32 -0.15 -2.04
C GLY A 64 -14.24 0.51 -1.17
N ALA A 65 -13.09 0.88 -1.74
CA ALA A 65 -12.03 1.59 -1.03
C ALA A 65 -12.43 3.07 -0.86
N HIS A 66 -13.40 3.34 0.01
CA HIS A 66 -13.90 4.67 0.24
C HIS A 66 -12.89 5.50 1.05
N ARG A 67 -12.69 6.75 0.60
CA ARG A 67 -11.89 7.75 1.31
C ARG A 67 -12.62 8.19 2.57
N CYS A 68 -12.05 7.91 3.73
CA CYS A 68 -12.26 8.73 4.92
C CYS A 68 -10.98 9.54 5.17
N GLY A 69 -11.06 10.87 5.00
CA GLY A 69 -10.00 11.78 5.44
C GLY A 69 -8.60 11.56 4.82
N GLY A 70 -8.52 11.10 3.57
CA GLY A 70 -7.23 10.82 2.91
C GLY A 70 -6.64 9.44 3.19
N ARG A 71 -7.39 8.53 3.81
CA ARG A 71 -7.01 7.12 4.02
C ARG A 71 -7.94 6.18 3.26
N LEU A 72 -7.33 5.16 2.64
CA LEU A 72 -8.00 4.03 2.01
C LEU A 72 -8.56 3.15 3.15
N LEU A 73 -9.89 3.06 3.26
CA LEU A 73 -10.53 2.06 4.11
C LEU A 73 -11.05 0.94 3.22
N CYS A 74 -10.62 -0.30 3.46
CA CYS A 74 -11.34 -1.45 2.94
C CYS A 74 -12.65 -1.56 3.74
N GLY A 75 -13.80 -1.55 3.05
CA GLY A 75 -15.10 -1.84 3.66
C GLY A 75 -15.24 -3.33 4.02
N PRO A 76 -16.27 -3.70 4.82
CA PRO A 76 -16.53 -5.09 5.19
C PRO A 76 -16.83 -5.99 3.99
#